data_AF-A0A519VK14-F1
#
_entry.id   AF-A0A519VK14-F1
#
_cell.length_a   1.000
_cell.length_b   1.000
_cell.length_c   1.000
_cell.angle_alpha   90.00
_cell.angle_beta   90.00
_cell.angle_gamma   90.00
#
_symmetry.space_group_name_H-M   'P 1'
#
loop_
_entity.id
_entity.type
_entity.pdbx_description
1 polymer ?
#
loop_
_entity_poly.entity_id
_entity_poly.type
_entity_poly.pdbx_seq_one_letter_code
_entity_poly.pdbx_strand_id
1 'polypeptide(L)' 'AIKDPENWILQRKVTYEPVVEAPDAGVKAEIRMMYLWPEGGEPQLCINLGRLSRGKMIGVRYNADFDWVGGTVGLLEEG' A
#
# COMPACT_ATOMS: atom_id res chain seq x y z
N ALA A 1 -21.75 -1.32 21.07
CA ALA A 1 -21.55 -2.34 20.01
C ALA A 1 -21.72 -1.66 18.64
N ILE A 2 -21.06 -2.15 17.60
CA ILE A 2 -21.23 -1.65 16.22
C ILE A 2 -22.56 -2.19 15.68
N LYS A 3 -23.29 -1.38 14.88
CA LYS A 3 -24.70 -1.64 14.54
C LYS A 3 -24.91 -2.73 13.48
N ASP A 4 -23.96 -2.93 12.55
CA ASP A 4 -24.04 -3.92 11.45
C ASP A 4 -22.65 -4.53 11.15
N PRO A 5 -22.10 -5.40 12.02
CA PRO A 5 -20.70 -5.83 11.98
C PRO A 5 -20.29 -6.55 10.68
N GLU A 6 -21.23 -7.17 9.95
CA GLU A 6 -21.01 -7.84 8.67
C GLU A 6 -20.56 -6.90 7.54
N ASN A 7 -20.85 -5.60 7.67
CA ASN A 7 -20.44 -4.58 6.70
C ASN A 7 -19.07 -3.95 7.04
N TRP A 8 -18.39 -4.44 8.08
CA TRP A 8 -17.11 -3.90 8.52
C TRP A 8 -16.02 -4.96 8.44
N ILE A 9 -14.86 -4.55 7.94
CA ILE A 9 -13.65 -5.36 8.03
C ILE A 9 -12.82 -4.83 9.19
N LEU A 10 -12.62 -5.66 10.21
CA LEU A 10 -11.70 -5.35 11.29
C LEU A 10 -10.27 -5.40 10.74
N GLN A 11 -9.55 -4.29 10.87
CA GLN A 11 -8.14 -4.22 10.50
C GLN A 11 -7.30 -3.95 11.74
N ARG A 12 -6.23 -4.71 11.92
CA ARG A 12 -5.21 -4.42 12.92
C ARG A 12 -4.38 -3.24 12.45
N LYS A 13 -4.17 -2.26 13.33
CA LYS A 13 -3.22 -1.17 13.05
C LYS A 13 -1.80 -1.72 13.03
N VAL A 14 -1.09 -1.46 11.93
CA VAL A 14 0.31 -1.87 11.72
C VAL A 14 1.21 -0.63 11.75
N THR A 15 2.40 -0.78 12.32
CA THR A 15 3.47 0.22 12.20
C THR A 15 4.28 -0.09 10.96
N TYR A 16 4.36 0.87 10.04
CA TYR A 16 5.18 0.75 8.84
C TYR A 16 6.61 1.14 9.18
N GLU A 17 7.52 0.19 9.10
CA GLU A 17 8.95 0.42 9.30
C GLU A 17 9.58 1.06 8.04
N PRO A 18 10.49 2.04 8.20
CA PRO A 18 11.14 2.73 7.09
C PRO A 18 12.29 1.91 6.52
N VAL A 19 11.96 0.80 5.84
CA VAL A 19 12.92 -0.22 5.40
C VAL A 19 13.64 0.09 4.09
N VAL A 20 13.14 1.04 3.28
CA VAL A 20 13.79 1.43 2.03
C VAL A 20 14.81 2.52 2.33
N GLU A 21 16.08 2.26 2.03
CA GLU A 21 17.15 3.24 2.24
C GLU A 21 17.16 4.30 1.13
N ALA A 22 17.05 5.57 1.51
CA ALA A 22 17.33 6.71 0.65
C ALA A 22 18.58 7.46 1.17
N PRO A 23 19.20 8.34 0.36
CA PRO A 23 20.44 9.02 0.74
C PRO A 23 20.37 9.80 2.06
N ASP A 24 19.19 10.27 2.46
CA ASP A 24 19.00 11.16 3.61
C ASP A 24 18.19 10.54 4.76
N ALA A 25 17.32 9.55 4.51
CA ALA A 25 16.62 8.80 5.55
C ALA A 25 15.96 7.51 5.01
N GLY A 26 15.45 6.68 5.92
CA GLY A 26 14.59 5.56 5.57
C GLY A 26 13.20 5.99 5.07
N VAL A 27 12.65 5.21 4.15
CA VAL A 27 11.36 5.40 3.48
C VAL A 27 10.46 4.20 3.76
N LYS A 28 9.19 4.47 4.08
CA LYS A 28 8.18 3.43 4.27
C LYS A 28 7.61 3.05 2.92
N ALA A 29 7.44 1.76 2.69
CA ALA A 29 6.80 1.23 1.49
C ALA A 29 5.46 0.55 1.83
N GLU A 30 4.49 0.70 0.93
CA GLU A 30 3.28 -0.09 0.89
C GLU A 30 3.06 -0.61 -0.53
N ILE A 31 2.76 -1.90 -0.66
CA ILE A 31 2.30 -2.50 -1.91
C ILE A 31 0.81 -2.79 -1.78
N ARG A 32 0.02 -2.20 -2.68
CA ARG A 32 -1.41 -2.47 -2.78
C ARG A 32 -1.67 -3.30 -4.03
N MET A 33 -2.44 -4.36 -3.87
CA MET A 33 -2.73 -5.29 -4.97
C MET A 33 -4.21 -5.26 -5.28
N MET A 34 -4.56 -5.23 -6.56
CA MET A 34 -5.93 -5.32 -7.03
C MET A 34 -6.11 -6.66 -7.72
N TYR A 35 -7.05 -7.45 -7.20
CA TYR A 35 -7.46 -8.71 -7.79
C TYR A 35 -8.84 -8.56 -8.41
N LEU A 36 -9.03 -9.15 -9.58
CA LEU A 36 -10.34 -9.34 -10.18
C LEU A 36 -10.76 -10.79 -9.98
N TRP A 37 -11.98 -11.00 -9.49
CA TRP A 37 -12.51 -12.33 -9.21
C TRP A 37 -13.67 -12.63 -10.15
N PRO A 38 -13.45 -13.38 -11.25
CA PRO A 38 -14.52 -13.79 -12.13
C PRO A 38 -15.42 -14.84 -11.47
N GLU A 39 -16.70 -14.85 -11.83
CA GLU A 39 -17.65 -15.84 -11.32
C GLU A 39 -17.22 -17.26 -11.72
N GLY A 40 -17.18 -18.17 -10.73
CA GLY A 40 -16.74 -19.55 -10.94
C GLY A 40 -15.24 -19.74 -11.20
N GLY A 41 -14.42 -18.69 -11.10
CA GLY A 41 -12.97 -18.76 -11.27
C GLY A 41 -12.19 -18.39 -10.01
N GLU A 42 -10.87 -18.26 -10.17
CA GLU A 42 -9.93 -17.86 -9.13
C GLU A 42 -9.57 -16.36 -9.23
N PRO A 43 -9.26 -15.68 -8.13
CA PRO A 43 -8.88 -14.27 -8.15
C PRO A 43 -7.57 -14.07 -8.92
N GLN A 44 -7.62 -13.19 -9.92
CA GLN A 44 -6.48 -12.87 -10.78
C GLN A 44 -5.87 -11.53 -10.39
N LEU A 45 -4.56 -11.49 -10.16
CA LEU A 45 -3.84 -10.23 -9.94
C LEU A 45 -3.91 -9.38 -11.22
N CYS A 46 -4.54 -8.21 -11.13
CA CYS A 46 -4.70 -7.31 -12.27
C CYS A 46 -3.62 -6.23 -12.29
N ILE A 47 -3.36 -5.59 -11.14
CA ILE A 47 -2.34 -4.55 -11.02
C ILE A 47 -1.86 -4.43 -9.58
N ASN A 48 -0.65 -3.92 -9.41
CA ASN A 48 -0.14 -3.48 -8.12
C ASN A 48 0.20 -1.98 -8.14
N LEU A 49 0.14 -1.37 -6.97
CA LEU A 49 0.52 0.02 -6.72
C LEU A 49 1.50 0.04 -5.55
N GLY A 50 2.76 0.33 -5.84
CA GLY A 50 3.78 0.65 -4.86
C GLY A 50 3.65 2.11 -4.42
N ARG A 51 3.65 2.36 -3.11
CA ARG A 51 3.58 3.70 -2.52
C ARG A 51 4.73 3.91 -1.56
N LEU A 52 5.42 5.03 -1.71
CA LEU A 52 6.53 5.44 -0.86
C LEU A 52 6.13 6.66 -0.02
N SER A 53 6.50 6.66 1.26
CA SER A 53 6.16 7.74 2.19
C SER A 53 7.19 7.88 3.30
N ARG A 54 7.42 9.11 3.72
CA ARG A 54 8.21 9.44 4.93
C ARG A 54 7.35 9.99 6.06
N GLY A 55 6.13 10.43 5.74
CA GLY A 55 5.16 10.92 6.70
C GLY A 55 4.67 9.86 7.71
N LYS A 56 3.88 10.33 8.68
CA LYS A 56 3.19 9.46 9.65
C LYS A 56 2.12 8.58 8.99
N MET A 57 1.54 9.05 7.88
CA MET A 57 0.55 8.35 7.08
C MET A 57 0.88 8.48 5.59
N ILE A 58 0.59 7.43 4.82
CA ILE A 58 0.78 7.41 3.37
C ILE A 58 -0.36 8.20 2.69
N GLY A 59 -0.17 9.51 2.59
CA GLY A 59 -1.12 10.43 1.95
C GLY A 59 -0.42 11.70 1.43
N VAL A 60 -0.94 12.24 0.32
CA VAL A 60 -0.28 13.32 -0.45
C VAL A 60 0.10 14.52 0.43
N ARG A 61 -0.81 14.98 1.29
CA ARG A 61 -0.57 16.11 2.20
C ARG A 61 0.61 15.89 3.16
N TYR A 62 0.83 14.66 3.60
CA TYR A 62 1.91 14.34 4.56
C TYR A 62 3.26 14.14 3.88
N ASN A 63 3.28 14.10 2.55
CA ASN A 63 4.46 13.82 1.74
C ASN A 63 4.91 15.03 0.90
N ALA A 64 4.20 16.16 0.96
CA ALA A 64 4.40 17.29 0.04
C ALA A 64 5.83 17.89 0.09
N ASP A 65 6.46 17.88 1.27
CA ASP A 65 7.77 18.49 1.50
C ASP A 65 8.91 17.46 1.61
N PHE A 66 8.68 16.22 1.18
CA PHE A 66 9.64 15.13 1.30
C PHE A 66 10.08 14.59 -0.07
N ASP A 67 11.37 14.27 -0.19
CA ASP A 67 11.90 13.50 -1.30
C ASP A 67 11.74 11.99 -1.07
N TRP A 68 11.87 11.21 -2.16
CA TRP A 68 11.71 9.74 -2.16
C TRP A 68 10.33 9.28 -1.69
N VAL A 69 9.30 10.06 -2.05
CA VAL A 69 7.88 9.76 -1.82
C VAL A 69 7.12 9.74 -3.15
N GLY A 70 6.01 9.01 -3.21
CA GLY A 70 5.20 8.94 -4.42
C GLY A 70 4.47 7.61 -4.59
N GLY A 71 3.96 7.39 -5.80
CA GLY A 71 3.31 6.14 -6.19
C GLY A 71 3.78 5.69 -7.58
N THR A 72 3.93 4.38 -7.75
CA THR A 72 4.33 3.75 -9.01
C THR A 72 3.72 2.35 -9.13
N VAL A 73 3.76 1.77 -10.32
CA VAL A 73 3.49 0.33 -10.50
C VAL A 73 4.78 -0.43 -10.26
N GLY A 74 4.70 -1.50 -9.46
CA GLY A 74 5.80 -2.43 -9.26
C GLY A 74 5.93 -3.36 -10.47
N LEU A 75 7.14 -3.49 -10.98
CA LEU A 75 7.45 -4.45 -12.04
C LEU A 75 7.59 -5.84 -11.43
N LEU A 76 6.94 -6.81 -12.04
CA LEU A 76 7.01 -8.22 -11.68
C LEU A 76 7.77 -8.92 -12.80
N GLU A 77 8.73 -9.77 -12.47
CA GLU A 77 9.38 -10.62 -13.48
C GLU A 77 8.39 -11.67 -13.97
N GLU A 78 8.45 -11.97 -15.27
CA GLU A 78 7.80 -13.17 -15.82
C GLU A 78 8.60 -14.40 -15.34
N GLY A 79 7.91 -15.33 -14.67
CA GLY A 79 8.48 -16.57 -14.15
C GLY A 79 8.59 -17.68 -15.19
#